data_AF-A0A5H2Y102-F1
#
_entry.id   AF-A0A5H2Y102-F1
#
_cell.length_a   1.000
_cell.length_b   1.000
_cell.length_c   1.000
_cell.angle_alpha   90.00
_cell.angle_beta   90.00
_cell.angle_gamma   90.00
#
_symmetry.space_group_name_H-M   'P 1'
#
loop_
_entity.id
_entity.type
_entity.pdbx_description
1 polymer ?
#
loop_
_entity_poly.entity_id
_entity_poly.type
_entity_poly.pdbx_seq_one_letter_code
_entity_poly.pdbx_strand_id
1 'polypeptide(L)'
;MSIPHQFFDMHTLSIGEKVFTHLCQIMVSNSHHRHDDDIDEQPMDLSKRSSSLHNNAILAYQSLFNDANIFQLHGFSQSKRNTVIAQQADFIISQGATSTLKVQQLATCLRKLAPHSYDYPREVIELGGTQNVLHQLPISTGTFFHIEISYPMRKKLITHSQTMDRFTECLRYVL
;
A
#
# COMPACT_ATOMS: atom_id res chain seq x y z
N MET A 1 8.18 4.92 0.60
CA MET A 1 7.62 3.56 0.74
C MET A 1 7.22 3.32 2.19
N SER A 2 6.03 2.79 2.43
CA SER A 2 5.50 2.53 3.78
C SER A 2 5.01 1.09 3.90
N ILE A 3 5.58 0.30 4.82
CA ILE A 3 5.22 -1.11 5.06
C ILE A 3 4.78 -1.27 6.52
N PRO A 4 3.52 -0.94 6.87
CA PRO A 4 3.11 -0.87 8.27
C PRO A 4 2.87 -2.22 8.94
N HIS A 5 2.71 -3.31 8.17
CA HIS A 5 2.26 -4.60 8.68
C HIS A 5 3.12 -5.79 8.20
N GLN A 6 4.44 -5.68 8.04
CA GLN A 6 5.30 -6.70 7.42
C GLN A 6 5.13 -8.13 7.97
N PHE A 7 4.87 -8.27 9.28
CA PHE A 7 4.75 -9.56 9.97
C PHE A 7 3.36 -10.20 9.81
N PHE A 8 2.33 -9.39 9.58
CA PHE A 8 0.97 -9.86 9.32
C PHE A 8 0.75 -10.06 7.82
N ASP A 9 1.18 -9.06 7.05
CA ASP A 9 1.13 -9.02 5.60
C ASP A 9 2.42 -9.58 5.02
N MET A 10 2.63 -10.89 5.21
CA MET A 10 3.81 -11.61 4.72
C MET A 10 4.28 -11.18 3.32
N HIS A 11 5.59 -11.01 3.14
CA HIS A 11 6.26 -10.57 1.91
C HIS A 11 6.12 -9.09 1.53
N THR A 12 5.29 -8.29 2.20
CA THR A 12 5.21 -6.85 1.88
C THR A 12 6.52 -6.11 2.10
N LEU A 13 7.33 -6.49 3.10
CA LEU A 13 8.68 -5.93 3.28
C LEU A 13 9.57 -6.24 2.07
N SER A 14 9.68 -7.51 1.67
CA SER A 14 10.54 -7.91 0.54
C SER A 14 10.14 -7.22 -0.77
N ILE A 15 8.83 -7.02 -1.00
CA ILE A 15 8.33 -6.24 -2.14
C ILE A 15 8.72 -4.76 -1.99
N GLY A 16 8.50 -4.19 -0.79
CA GLY A 16 8.84 -2.81 -0.46
C GLY A 16 10.32 -2.50 -0.64
N GLU A 17 11.21 -3.40 -0.22
CA GLU A 17 12.66 -3.30 -0.40
C GLU A 17 13.04 -3.25 -1.89
N LYS A 18 12.45 -4.11 -2.71
CA LYS A 18 12.69 -4.12 -4.17
C LYS A 18 12.20 -2.85 -4.84
N VAL A 19 11.03 -2.34 -4.48
CA VAL A 19 10.57 -1.05 -5.00
C VAL A 19 11.48 0.08 -4.51
N PHE A 20 11.87 0.05 -3.23
CA PHE A 20 12.72 1.08 -2.63
C PHE A 20 14.05 1.22 -3.37
N THR A 21 14.73 0.11 -3.68
CA THR A 21 16.01 0.14 -4.39
C THR A 21 15.95 0.76 -5.79
N HIS A 22 14.76 0.88 -6.39
CA HIS A 22 14.60 1.34 -7.77
C HIS A 22 13.77 2.62 -7.93
N LEU A 23 13.07 3.06 -6.89
CA LEU A 23 12.06 4.11 -7.03
C LEU A 23 11.97 5.09 -5.86
N CYS A 24 12.22 4.65 -4.61
CA CYS A 24 11.92 5.46 -3.43
C CYS A 24 13.18 5.97 -2.74
N GLN A 25 13.07 7.16 -2.15
CA GLN A 25 14.15 7.81 -1.39
C GLN A 25 14.10 7.43 0.09
N ILE A 26 12.91 7.13 0.62
CA ILE A 26 12.70 6.68 2.00
C ILE A 26 11.82 5.42 2.00
N MET A 27 12.17 4.49 2.89
CA MET A 27 11.32 3.38 3.29
C MET A 27 11.19 3.34 4.81
N VAL A 28 9.97 3.12 5.28
CA VAL A 28 9.66 2.85 6.69
C VAL A 28 8.87 1.55 6.81
N SER A 29 9.22 0.75 7.81
CA SER A 29 8.54 -0.51 8.12
C SER A 29 8.35 -0.71 9.63
N ASN A 30 7.35 -1.49 10.01
CA ASN A 30 7.08 -1.83 11.41
C ASN A 30 8.12 -2.80 11.99
N SER A 31 8.43 -2.65 13.28
CA SER A 31 9.30 -3.57 14.05
C SER A 31 8.54 -4.58 14.92
N HIS A 32 7.23 -4.42 15.07
CA HIS A 32 6.35 -5.30 15.85
C HIS A 32 5.16 -5.78 15.03
N HIS A 33 4.58 -6.93 15.40
CA HIS A 33 3.36 -7.39 14.78
C HIS A 33 2.20 -6.43 15.12
N ARG A 34 1.25 -6.22 14.20
CA ARG A 34 0.16 -5.24 14.38
C ARG A 34 -0.80 -5.51 15.55
N HIS A 35 -0.72 -6.71 16.12
CA HIS A 35 -1.51 -7.18 17.27
C HIS A 35 -0.67 -7.26 18.55
N ASP A 36 0.62 -6.92 18.48
CA ASP A 36 1.42 -6.71 19.67
C ASP A 36 1.04 -5.34 20.24
N ASP A 37 1.11 -5.21 21.55
CA ASP A 37 0.93 -3.93 22.23
C ASP A 37 2.29 -3.26 22.49
N ASP A 38 2.29 -1.95 22.64
CA ASP A 38 3.43 -1.20 23.16
C ASP A 38 3.46 -1.18 24.70
N ILE A 39 4.38 -0.38 25.25
CA ILE A 39 4.54 -0.23 26.70
C ILE A 39 3.31 0.38 27.39
N ASP A 40 2.43 1.04 26.65
CA ASP A 40 1.20 1.68 27.13
C ASP A 40 -0.05 0.86 26.76
N GLU A 41 0.13 -0.43 26.45
CA GLU A 41 -0.93 -1.38 26.07
C GLU A 41 -1.73 -0.93 24.83
N GLN A 42 -1.11 -0.16 23.93
CA GLN A 42 -1.73 0.27 22.69
C GLN A 42 -1.31 -0.63 21.52
N PRO A 43 -2.25 -1.09 20.67
CA PRO A 43 -1.92 -1.94 19.53
C PRO A 43 -0.92 -1.28 18.57
N MET A 44 0.09 -2.03 18.13
CA MET A 44 1.13 -1.60 17.19
C MET A 44 0.67 -1.54 15.72
N ASP A 45 -0.61 -1.21 15.49
CA ASP A 45 -1.17 -1.00 14.16
C ASP A 45 -0.82 0.40 13.63
N LEU A 46 0.33 0.51 12.97
CA LEU A 46 0.85 1.78 12.44
C LEU A 46 -0.05 2.46 11.39
N SER A 47 -1.02 1.71 10.83
CA SER A 47 -2.02 2.26 9.91
C SER A 47 -3.19 2.94 10.62
N LYS A 48 -3.24 2.84 11.96
CA LYS A 48 -4.28 3.46 12.80
C LYS A 48 -3.71 4.46 13.81
N ARG A 49 -2.41 4.44 14.09
CA ARG A 49 -1.76 5.33 15.06
C ARG A 49 -1.28 6.62 14.42
N SER A 50 -1.79 7.77 14.86
CA SER A 50 -1.37 9.06 14.30
C SER A 50 0.08 9.40 14.66
N SER A 51 0.46 9.20 15.92
CA SER A 51 1.82 9.42 16.40
C SER A 51 2.58 8.09 16.44
N SER A 52 3.58 7.96 15.56
CA SER A 52 4.56 6.86 15.55
C SER A 52 5.80 7.30 14.79
N LEU A 53 6.95 6.67 15.06
CA LEU A 53 8.18 6.93 14.29
C LEU A 53 7.96 6.72 12.78
N HIS A 54 7.14 5.72 12.42
CA HIS A 54 6.80 5.40 11.04
C HIS A 54 6.05 6.54 10.34
N ASN A 55 4.97 7.05 10.96
CA ASN A 55 4.18 8.14 10.37
C ASN A 55 4.89 9.50 10.49
N ASN A 56 5.64 9.73 11.56
CA ASN A 56 6.44 10.96 11.73
C ASN A 56 7.55 11.06 10.68
N ALA A 57 8.17 9.96 10.28
CA ALA A 57 9.15 9.96 9.19
C ALA A 57 8.52 10.31 7.83
N ILE A 58 7.30 9.83 7.57
CA ILE A 58 6.53 10.20 6.36
C ILE A 58 6.24 11.71 6.37
N LEU A 59 5.73 12.23 7.49
CA LEU A 59 5.43 13.65 7.65
C LEU A 59 6.66 14.54 7.52
N ALA A 60 7.77 14.13 8.14
CA ALA A 60 9.03 14.86 8.06
C ALA A 60 9.59 14.91 6.64
N TYR A 61 9.41 13.85 5.85
CA TYR A 61 9.84 13.88 4.46
C TYR A 61 8.94 14.76 3.60
N GLN A 62 7.62 14.66 3.78
CA GLN A 62 6.68 15.43 2.98
C GLN A 62 6.70 16.93 3.29
N SER A 63 7.05 17.33 4.51
CA SER A 63 7.25 18.74 4.84
C SER A 63 8.43 19.38 4.07
N LEU A 64 9.40 18.57 3.63
CA LEU A 64 10.51 18.99 2.78
C LEU A 64 10.19 18.82 1.29
N PHE A 65 9.39 17.81 0.94
CA PHE A 65 9.04 17.44 -0.43
C PHE A 65 7.52 17.26 -0.55
N ASN A 66 6.80 18.38 -0.70
CA ASN A 66 5.34 18.40 -0.62
C ASN A 66 4.66 17.48 -1.66
N ASP A 67 5.27 17.29 -2.83
CA ASP A 67 4.72 16.48 -3.92
C ASP A 67 5.20 15.02 -3.89
N ALA A 68 5.94 14.60 -2.85
CA ALA A 68 6.42 13.23 -2.73
C ALA A 68 5.26 12.24 -2.61
N ASN A 69 5.23 11.25 -3.50
CA ASN A 69 4.23 10.18 -3.48
C ASN A 69 4.55 9.15 -2.37
N ILE A 70 3.50 8.76 -1.63
CA ILE A 70 3.56 7.77 -0.56
C ILE A 70 2.86 6.50 -1.06
N PHE A 71 3.63 5.47 -1.40
CA PHE A 71 3.07 4.13 -1.60
C PHE A 71 3.09 3.37 -0.28
N GLN A 72 1.91 2.96 0.19
CA GLN A 72 1.78 2.05 1.33
C GLN A 72 1.26 0.70 0.86
N LEU A 73 2.01 -0.35 1.18
CA LEU A 73 1.67 -1.71 0.77
C LEU A 73 1.03 -2.46 1.94
N HIS A 74 -0.09 -3.10 1.64
CA HIS A 74 -0.81 -4.02 2.50
C HIS A 74 -1.00 -5.37 1.82
N GLY A 75 -1.32 -6.36 2.62
CA GLY A 75 -1.63 -7.70 2.18
C GLY A 75 -3.05 -8.11 2.57
N PHE A 76 -3.74 -8.78 1.66
CA PHE A 76 -5.03 -9.39 2.00
C PHE A 76 -5.11 -10.86 1.60
N SER A 77 -6.08 -11.55 2.21
CA SER A 77 -6.51 -12.90 1.81
C SER A 77 -7.77 -12.79 0.98
N GLN A 78 -7.71 -13.23 -0.27
CA GLN A 78 -8.84 -13.35 -1.18
C GLN A 78 -10.01 -14.14 -0.56
N SER A 79 -9.72 -15.24 0.14
CA SER A 79 -10.74 -16.07 0.80
C SER A 79 -11.49 -15.38 1.94
N LYS A 80 -10.98 -14.25 2.44
CA LYS A 80 -11.61 -13.44 3.50
C LYS A 80 -12.39 -12.25 2.95
N ARG A 81 -12.59 -12.15 1.63
CA ARG A 81 -13.33 -11.05 0.99
C ARG A 81 -14.80 -11.42 0.81
N ASN A 82 -15.67 -10.43 0.79
CA ASN A 82 -17.12 -10.64 0.76
C ASN A 82 -17.68 -10.66 -0.66
N THR A 83 -17.16 -9.81 -1.54
CA THR A 83 -17.60 -9.70 -2.94
C THR A 83 -16.77 -10.61 -3.84
N VAL A 84 -17.39 -11.12 -4.90
CA VAL A 84 -16.72 -11.95 -5.91
C VAL A 84 -15.53 -11.21 -6.55
N ILE A 85 -15.69 -9.91 -6.81
CA ILE A 85 -14.62 -9.06 -7.38
C ILE A 85 -13.41 -9.02 -6.45
N ALA A 86 -13.61 -8.74 -5.16
CA ALA A 86 -12.51 -8.69 -4.20
C ALA A 86 -11.90 -10.09 -3.94
N GLN A 87 -12.69 -11.16 -3.99
CA GLN A 87 -12.18 -12.53 -3.89
C GLN A 87 -11.27 -12.93 -5.06
N GLN A 88 -11.43 -12.31 -6.22
CA GLN A 88 -10.58 -12.54 -7.40
C GLN A 88 -9.43 -11.54 -7.51
N ALA A 89 -9.49 -10.42 -6.77
CA ALA A 89 -8.53 -9.33 -6.89
C ALA A 89 -7.09 -9.76 -6.60
N ASP A 90 -6.17 -9.32 -7.44
CA ASP A 90 -4.72 -9.39 -7.23
C ASP A 90 -4.19 -8.10 -6.61
N PHE A 91 -4.71 -6.96 -7.08
CA PHE A 91 -4.42 -5.64 -6.56
C PHE A 91 -5.70 -4.85 -6.37
N ILE A 92 -5.80 -4.12 -5.26
CA ILE A 92 -6.82 -3.09 -5.04
C ILE A 92 -6.10 -1.78 -4.71
N ILE A 93 -6.42 -0.72 -5.45
CA ILE A 93 -5.71 0.56 -5.37
C ILE A 93 -6.70 1.64 -4.94
N SER A 94 -6.28 2.47 -3.99
CA SER A 94 -7.10 3.54 -3.43
C SER A 94 -6.27 4.77 -3.05
N GLN A 95 -6.94 5.93 -3.02
CA GLN A 95 -6.44 7.16 -2.40
C GLN A 95 -7.53 7.74 -1.47
N GLY A 96 -8.14 6.86 -0.66
CA GLY A 96 -9.24 7.21 0.25
C GLY A 96 -10.61 6.97 -0.38
N ALA A 97 -11.58 7.81 -0.03
CA ALA A 97 -13.00 7.58 -0.33
C ALA A 97 -13.38 7.74 -1.83
N THR A 98 -12.51 8.30 -2.65
CA THR A 98 -12.79 8.60 -4.07
C THR A 98 -11.67 8.09 -4.98
N SER A 99 -12.04 7.64 -6.19
CA SER A 99 -11.08 7.27 -7.23
C SER A 99 -10.56 8.52 -7.95
N THR A 100 -9.25 8.62 -8.11
CA THR A 100 -8.56 9.71 -8.83
C THR A 100 -8.06 9.23 -10.18
N LEU A 101 -7.67 10.16 -11.07
CA LEU A 101 -7.05 9.79 -12.34
C LEU A 101 -5.76 8.96 -12.15
N LYS A 102 -4.93 9.32 -11.16
CA LYS A 102 -3.70 8.57 -10.83
C LYS A 102 -4.01 7.15 -10.37
N VAL A 103 -5.04 6.96 -9.56
CA VAL A 103 -5.52 5.61 -9.15
C VAL A 103 -5.93 4.78 -10.36
N GLN A 104 -6.72 5.37 -11.27
CA GLN A 104 -7.19 4.70 -12.48
C GLN A 104 -6.03 4.34 -13.41
N GLN A 105 -5.04 5.23 -13.55
CA GLN A 105 -3.82 4.98 -14.31
C GLN A 105 -3.00 3.83 -13.71
N LEU A 106 -2.81 3.82 -12.39
CA LEU A 106 -2.10 2.74 -11.70
C LEU A 106 -2.84 1.41 -11.88
N ALA A 107 -4.15 1.37 -11.62
CA ALA A 107 -4.97 0.17 -11.81
C ALA A 107 -4.90 -0.34 -13.27
N THR A 108 -4.97 0.57 -14.25
CA THR A 108 -4.85 0.22 -15.67
C THR A 108 -3.48 -0.34 -16.03
N CYS A 109 -2.40 0.21 -15.47
CA CYS A 109 -1.07 -0.36 -15.65
C CYS A 109 -0.98 -1.76 -15.04
N LEU A 110 -1.44 -1.91 -13.79
CA LEU A 110 -1.42 -3.18 -13.08
C LEU A 110 -2.29 -4.25 -13.75
N ARG A 111 -3.37 -3.90 -14.44
CA ARG A 111 -4.16 -4.85 -15.25
C ARG A 111 -3.36 -5.54 -16.35
N LYS A 112 -2.32 -4.89 -16.88
CA LYS A 112 -1.40 -5.52 -17.85
C LYS A 112 -0.50 -6.59 -17.21
N LEU A 113 -0.30 -6.52 -15.89
CA LEU A 113 0.43 -7.49 -15.10
C LEU A 113 -0.48 -8.59 -14.54
N ALA A 114 -1.67 -8.20 -14.08
CA ALA A 114 -2.64 -9.01 -13.39
C ALA A 114 -4.06 -8.51 -13.71
N PRO A 115 -4.85 -9.22 -14.55
CA PRO A 115 -6.14 -8.74 -15.04
C PRO A 115 -7.14 -8.36 -13.93
N HIS A 116 -7.05 -9.00 -12.77
CA HIS A 116 -7.86 -8.72 -11.59
C HIS A 116 -7.28 -7.59 -10.72
N SER A 117 -6.90 -6.48 -11.34
CA SER A 117 -6.44 -5.28 -10.63
C SER A 117 -7.54 -4.21 -10.67
N TYR A 118 -7.96 -3.73 -9.51
CA TYR A 118 -9.17 -2.91 -9.40
C TYR A 118 -8.93 -1.57 -8.71
N ASP A 119 -9.70 -0.58 -9.13
CA ASP A 119 -9.72 0.74 -8.53
C ASP A 119 -10.88 0.89 -7.51
N TYR A 120 -10.57 1.37 -6.31
CA TYR A 120 -11.57 1.68 -5.31
C TYR A 120 -12.01 3.16 -5.41
N PRO A 121 -13.30 3.49 -5.22
CA PRO A 121 -14.44 2.59 -5.00
C PRO A 121 -15.17 2.18 -6.28
N ARG A 122 -14.65 2.54 -7.46
CA ARG A 122 -15.37 2.46 -8.74
C ARG A 122 -15.59 1.03 -9.22
N GLU A 123 -14.58 0.18 -9.12
CA GLU A 123 -14.63 -1.21 -9.59
C GLU A 123 -14.75 -2.22 -8.44
N VAL A 124 -14.26 -1.85 -7.26
CA VAL A 124 -14.32 -2.67 -6.04
C VAL A 124 -14.65 -1.79 -4.84
N ILE A 125 -15.51 -2.29 -3.95
CA ILE A 125 -16.03 -1.53 -2.79
C ILE A 125 -15.43 -2.00 -1.44
N GLU A 126 -14.47 -2.91 -1.47
CA GLU A 126 -13.74 -3.41 -0.30
C GLU A 126 -12.30 -2.87 -0.31
N LEU A 127 -11.66 -2.85 0.88
CA LEU A 127 -10.22 -2.56 1.02
C LEU A 127 -9.76 -1.19 0.52
N GLY A 128 -10.64 -0.19 0.51
CA GLY A 128 -10.33 1.17 0.06
C GLY A 128 -9.43 2.01 0.98
N GLY A 129 -8.88 1.42 2.05
CA GLY A 129 -8.00 2.14 2.98
C GLY A 129 -8.64 3.34 3.68
N THR A 130 -9.96 3.52 3.65
CA THR A 130 -10.63 4.76 4.08
C THR A 130 -10.47 5.10 5.57
N GLN A 131 -10.13 4.11 6.40
CA GLN A 131 -9.84 4.28 7.82
C GLN A 131 -8.34 4.40 8.12
N ASN A 132 -7.48 4.44 7.09
CA ASN A 132 -6.06 4.58 7.27
C ASN A 132 -5.71 5.96 7.83
N VAL A 133 -4.86 5.98 8.85
CA VAL A 133 -4.49 7.20 9.55
C VAL A 133 -3.79 8.21 8.63
N LEU A 134 -3.11 7.77 7.57
CA LEU A 134 -2.49 8.68 6.61
C LEU A 134 -3.52 9.58 5.91
N HIS A 135 -4.80 9.20 5.81
CA HIS A 135 -5.84 10.09 5.30
C HIS A 135 -6.24 11.22 6.26
N GLN A 136 -5.85 11.12 7.53
CA GLN A 136 -6.16 12.09 8.59
C GLN A 136 -4.96 12.97 8.95
N LEU A 137 -3.76 12.58 8.51
CA LEU A 137 -2.54 13.34 8.73
C LEU A 137 -2.41 14.48 7.71
N PRO A 138 -1.65 15.55 8.03
CA PRO A 138 -1.47 16.72 7.16
C PRO A 138 -0.51 16.42 6.00
N ILE A 139 -0.88 15.44 5.17
CA ILE A 139 -0.19 15.07 3.95
C ILE A 139 -0.83 15.77 2.74
N SER A 140 -0.04 16.05 1.71
CA SER A 140 -0.55 16.60 0.45
C SER A 140 -1.63 15.74 -0.17
N THR A 141 -2.68 16.39 -0.66
CA THR A 141 -3.79 15.70 -1.31
C THR A 141 -3.31 15.00 -2.59
N GLY A 142 -3.74 13.75 -2.78
CA GLY A 142 -3.45 12.99 -4.00
C GLY A 142 -2.04 12.38 -4.07
N THR A 143 -1.23 12.47 -3.01
CA THR A 143 0.11 11.84 -2.98
C THR A 143 0.12 10.46 -2.32
N PHE A 144 -0.89 10.12 -1.52
CA PHE A 144 -0.95 8.85 -0.79
C PHE A 144 -1.71 7.77 -1.55
N PHE A 145 -1.00 6.74 -2.00
CA PHE A 145 -1.53 5.52 -2.61
C PHE A 145 -1.53 4.37 -1.61
N HIS A 146 -2.72 3.84 -1.35
CA HIS A 146 -2.93 2.63 -0.57
C HIS A 146 -3.14 1.45 -1.53
N ILE A 147 -2.24 0.47 -1.45
CA ILE A 147 -2.18 -0.67 -2.38
C ILE A 147 -2.29 -1.96 -1.59
N GLU A 148 -3.35 -2.69 -1.86
CA GLU A 148 -3.68 -3.98 -1.24
C GLU A 148 -3.32 -5.09 -2.21
N ILE A 149 -2.47 -6.04 -1.78
CA ILE A 149 -1.93 -7.10 -2.64
C ILE A 149 -2.36 -8.48 -2.14
N SER A 150 -2.95 -9.28 -3.03
CA SER A 150 -3.38 -10.64 -2.69
C SER A 150 -2.18 -11.51 -2.28
N TYR A 151 -2.39 -12.49 -1.40
CA TYR A 151 -1.31 -13.40 -1.01
C TYR A 151 -0.68 -14.15 -2.21
N PRO A 152 -1.43 -14.70 -3.17
CA PRO A 152 -0.84 -15.29 -4.38
C PRO A 152 0.01 -14.30 -5.18
N MET A 153 -0.45 -13.06 -5.33
CA MET A 153 0.28 -12.04 -6.08
C MET A 153 1.55 -11.59 -5.34
N ARG A 154 1.51 -11.44 -4.01
CA ARG A 154 2.71 -11.17 -3.20
C ARG A 154 3.78 -12.25 -3.37
N LYS A 155 3.38 -13.53 -3.33
CA LYS A 155 4.29 -14.64 -3.63
C LYS A 155 4.87 -14.57 -5.04
N LYS A 156 4.04 -14.23 -6.04
CA LYS A 156 4.49 -14.10 -7.42
C LYS A 156 5.51 -12.98 -7.58
N LEU A 157 5.28 -11.82 -6.96
CA LEU A 157 6.18 -10.67 -7.00
C LEU A 157 7.57 -11.00 -6.43
N ILE A 158 7.65 -11.72 -5.32
CA ILE A 158 8.98 -12.07 -4.74
C ILE A 158 9.70 -13.22 -5.45
N THR A 159 8.99 -14.03 -6.24
CA THR A 159 9.56 -15.20 -6.92
C THR A 159 9.90 -14.96 -8.38
N HIS A 160 9.25 -13.99 -9.03
CA HIS A 160 9.43 -13.70 -10.46
C HIS A 160 9.90 -12.26 -10.65
N SER A 161 11.20 -12.06 -10.86
CA SER A 161 11.81 -10.74 -11.02
C SER A 161 11.11 -9.88 -12.08
N GLN A 162 10.80 -10.43 -13.26
CA GLN A 162 10.08 -9.70 -14.31
C GLN A 162 8.69 -9.20 -13.86
N THR A 163 8.02 -9.93 -12.96
CA THR A 163 6.74 -9.48 -12.39
C THR A 163 6.97 -8.31 -11.42
N MET A 164 8.01 -8.40 -10.57
CA MET A 164 8.42 -7.33 -9.66
C MET A 164 8.85 -6.05 -10.39
N ASP A 165 9.61 -6.20 -11.48
CA ASP A 165 10.05 -5.08 -12.31
C ASP A 165 8.85 -4.37 -12.94
N ARG A 166 7.92 -5.12 -13.54
CA ARG A 166 6.67 -4.57 -14.10
C ARG A 166 5.81 -3.88 -13.04
N PHE A 167 5.72 -4.44 -11.84
CA PHE A 167 5.02 -3.79 -10.73
C PHE A 167 5.68 -2.44 -10.38
N THR A 168 7.01 -2.41 -10.29
CA THR A 168 7.77 -1.19 -10.01
C THR A 168 7.60 -0.14 -11.12
N GLU A 169 7.59 -0.55 -12.39
CA GLU A 169 7.29 0.33 -13.53
C GLU A 169 5.90 0.94 -13.44
N CYS A 170 4.89 0.17 -13.02
CA CYS A 170 3.55 0.70 -12.83
C CYS A 170 3.47 1.75 -11.72
N LEU A 171 4.23 1.60 -10.64
CA LEU A 171 4.35 2.64 -9.61
C LEU A 171 5.04 3.89 -10.15
N ARG A 172 6.08 3.72 -10.98
CA ARG A 172 6.78 4.84 -11.63
C ARG A 172 5.88 5.62 -12.57
N TYR A 173 4.95 4.95 -13.26
CA TYR A 173 4.03 5.57 -14.22
C TYR A 173 3.10 6.64 -13.62
N VAL A 174 2.88 6.63 -12.30
CA VAL A 174 1.99 7.58 -11.61
C VAL A 174 2.73 8.61 -10.74
N LEU A 175 4.06 8.62 -10.82
CA LEU A 175 4.89 9.62 -10.18
C LEU A 175 4.73 10.99 -10.87
#